data_AF-A0A9P4HUZ3-F1
#
_entry.id   AF-A0A9P4HUZ3-F1
#
_cell.length_a   1.000
_cell.length_b   1.000
_cell.length_c   1.000
_cell.angle_alpha   90.00
_cell.angle_beta   90.00
_cell.angle_gamma   90.00
#
_symmetry.space_group_name_H-M   'P 1'
#
loop_
_entity.id
_entity.type
_entity.pdbx_description
1 polymer ?
#
loop_
_entity_poly.entity_id
_entity_poly.type
_entity_poly.pdbx_seq_one_letter_code
_entity_poly.pdbx_strand_id
1 'polypeptide(L)'
;PPEKGGRVCFIGNIPYGVSEEVIIDLLRRVGQVLDFRLVHDRETGRPKGYGFAEFADAEDAASAVRNLSDYELMGRKLRVDYSNENGAGDKPPANYTAPPPPMNGQGQDMMSQSSALPPLPAGADLPPDLTCPDAISKTLHTLPPPQLLDLISQMKGLVLSDPNRATELMRQAPQLAFAIFQALLLLGLIDQSLLTSVVDTTSIP
;
A
#
# COMPACT_ATOMS: atom_id res chain seq x y z
N PRO A 1 -2.65 -16.22 -38.18
CA PRO A 1 -2.64 -17.46 -37.37
C PRO A 1 -2.26 -17.18 -35.91
N PRO A 2 -3.18 -17.30 -34.93
CA PRO A 2 -2.77 -17.23 -33.53
C PRO A 2 -2.39 -18.63 -33.04
N GLU A 3 -1.18 -19.09 -33.38
CA GLU A 3 -0.66 -20.42 -33.01
C GLU A 3 0.05 -20.46 -31.64
N LYS A 4 -0.30 -19.58 -30.70
CA LYS A 4 0.29 -19.58 -29.35
C LYS A 4 -0.72 -19.28 -28.24
N GLY A 5 -1.90 -19.88 -28.30
CA GLY A 5 -2.85 -19.90 -27.19
C GLY A 5 -2.57 -21.10 -26.28
N GLY A 6 -1.62 -20.98 -25.36
CA GLY A 6 -1.48 -21.95 -24.28
C GLY A 6 -2.69 -21.88 -23.34
N ARG A 7 -3.09 -23.02 -22.76
CA ARG A 7 -4.09 -23.07 -21.66
C ARG A 7 -3.57 -22.43 -20.37
N VAL A 8 -2.28 -22.16 -20.30
CA VAL A 8 -1.60 -21.60 -19.13
C VAL A 8 -1.33 -20.12 -19.36
N CYS A 9 -1.80 -19.30 -18.43
CA CYS A 9 -1.53 -17.87 -18.34
C CYS A 9 -0.47 -17.60 -17.28
N PHE A 10 0.45 -16.70 -17.57
CA PHE A 10 1.35 -16.08 -16.62
C PHE A 10 0.70 -14.83 -16.04
N ILE A 11 0.75 -14.68 -14.71
CA ILE A 11 0.24 -13.52 -14.00
C ILE A 11 1.41 -12.93 -13.21
N GLY A 12 1.80 -11.70 -13.54
CA GLY A 12 2.88 -10.95 -12.91
C GLY A 12 2.39 -9.66 -12.27
N ASN A 13 3.30 -9.01 -11.54
CA ASN A 13 3.03 -7.78 -10.78
C ASN A 13 1.91 -7.91 -9.73
N ILE A 14 1.74 -9.12 -9.17
CA ILE A 14 0.78 -9.39 -8.10
C ILE A 14 1.25 -8.70 -6.81
N PRO A 15 0.40 -7.92 -6.13
CA PRO A 15 0.73 -7.32 -4.84
C PRO A 15 0.93 -8.39 -3.75
N TYR A 16 1.95 -8.22 -2.91
CA TYR A 16 2.29 -9.18 -1.84
C TYR A 16 1.20 -9.38 -0.78
N GLY A 17 0.25 -8.43 -0.67
CA GLY A 17 -0.88 -8.52 0.24
C GLY A 17 -2.07 -9.30 -0.32
N VAL A 18 -1.98 -9.82 -1.55
CA VAL A 18 -3.05 -10.56 -2.20
C VAL A 18 -2.74 -12.05 -2.19
N SER A 19 -3.67 -12.81 -1.63
CA SER A 19 -3.62 -14.27 -1.63
C SER A 19 -3.96 -14.85 -3.00
N GLU A 20 -3.45 -16.05 -3.25
CA GLU A 20 -3.81 -16.90 -4.37
C GLU A 20 -5.33 -16.98 -4.60
N GLU A 21 -6.11 -17.17 -3.54
CA GLU A 21 -7.57 -17.30 -3.60
C GLU A 21 -8.25 -16.10 -4.27
N VAL A 22 -7.75 -14.89 -4.02
CA VAL A 22 -8.29 -13.65 -4.58
C VAL A 22 -7.97 -13.55 -6.08
N ILE A 23 -6.78 -14.01 -6.48
CA ILE A 23 -6.40 -14.07 -7.90
C ILE A 23 -7.23 -15.12 -8.62
N ILE A 24 -7.47 -16.28 -8.00
CA ILE A 24 -8.33 -17.33 -8.55
C ILE A 24 -9.76 -16.80 -8.72
N ASP A 25 -10.33 -16.10 -7.74
CA ASP A 25 -11.67 -15.49 -7.87
C ASP A 25 -11.74 -14.51 -9.05
N LEU A 26 -10.71 -13.69 -9.23
CA LEU A 26 -10.63 -12.74 -10.33
C LEU A 26 -10.55 -13.46 -11.69
N LEU A 27 -9.70 -14.48 -11.81
CA LEU A 27 -9.54 -15.27 -13.02
C LEU A 27 -10.84 -16.04 -13.37
N ARG A 28 -11.55 -16.55 -12.36
CA ARG A 28 -12.84 -17.24 -12.49
C ARG A 28 -13.94 -16.39 -13.11
N ARG A 29 -13.86 -15.05 -13.01
CA ARG A 29 -14.83 -14.15 -13.64
C ARG A 29 -14.72 -14.14 -15.16
N VAL A 30 -13.56 -14.51 -15.69
CA VAL A 30 -13.27 -14.49 -17.13
C VAL A 30 -13.39 -15.88 -17.75
N GLY A 31 -13.02 -16.93 -17.02
CA GLY A 31 -13.11 -18.31 -17.52
C GLY A 31 -12.89 -19.35 -16.42
N GLN A 32 -13.00 -20.63 -16.78
CA GLN A 32 -12.85 -21.70 -15.80
C GLN A 32 -11.36 -22.00 -15.52
N VAL A 33 -10.91 -21.66 -14.31
CA VAL A 33 -9.56 -21.98 -13.80
C VAL A 33 -9.54 -23.43 -13.30
N LEU A 34 -8.60 -24.23 -13.81
CA LEU A 34 -8.34 -25.60 -13.38
C LEU A 34 -7.37 -25.63 -12.19
N ASP A 35 -6.26 -24.92 -12.31
CA ASP A 35 -5.20 -24.87 -11.31
C ASP A 35 -4.57 -23.48 -11.28
N PHE A 36 -4.10 -23.06 -10.12
CA PHE A 36 -3.32 -21.84 -10.00
C PHE A 36 -2.17 -22.09 -9.04
N ARG A 37 -1.00 -21.59 -9.43
CA ARG A 37 0.24 -21.75 -8.68
C ARG A 37 0.92 -20.40 -8.51
N LEU A 38 0.88 -19.89 -7.28
CA LEU A 38 1.63 -18.70 -6.90
C LEU A 38 3.09 -19.08 -6.59
N VAL A 39 4.05 -18.35 -7.17
CA VAL A 39 5.46 -18.61 -6.90
C VAL A 39 5.88 -17.84 -5.67
N HIS A 40 6.30 -18.58 -4.64
CA HIS A 40 6.81 -18.01 -3.40
C HIS A 40 8.33 -18.07 -3.36
N ASP A 41 8.92 -17.05 -2.78
CA ASP A 41 10.34 -17.01 -2.51
C ASP A 41 10.64 -17.95 -1.33
N ARG A 42 11.53 -18.91 -1.57
CA ARG A 42 11.80 -20.00 -0.63
C ARG A 42 12.68 -19.55 0.55
N GLU A 43 13.35 -18.41 0.42
CA GLU A 43 14.25 -17.84 1.43
C GLU A 43 13.50 -16.93 2.40
N THR A 44 12.60 -16.08 1.87
CA THR A 44 11.83 -15.12 2.67
C THR A 44 10.41 -15.57 3.00
N GLY A 45 9.92 -16.63 2.36
CA GLY A 45 8.53 -17.10 2.46
C GLY A 45 7.51 -16.13 1.87
N ARG A 46 7.96 -15.06 1.20
CA ARG A 46 7.09 -14.04 0.60
C ARG A 46 6.75 -14.39 -0.84
N PRO A 47 5.54 -14.09 -1.33
CA PRO A 47 5.19 -14.34 -2.73
C PRO A 47 6.10 -13.51 -3.65
N LYS A 48 6.63 -14.06 -4.74
CA LYS A 48 7.49 -13.31 -5.68
C LYS A 48 6.72 -12.30 -6.54
N GLY A 49 5.40 -12.18 -6.33
CA GLY A 49 4.52 -11.30 -7.09
C GLY A 49 4.24 -11.80 -8.51
N TYR A 50 4.43 -13.10 -8.76
CA TYR A 50 4.03 -13.74 -10.00
C TYR A 50 3.56 -15.18 -9.76
N GLY A 51 2.71 -15.68 -10.65
CA GLY A 51 2.14 -17.01 -10.62
C GLY A 51 1.70 -17.47 -12.00
N PHE A 52 1.25 -18.71 -12.08
CA PHE A 52 0.74 -19.35 -13.29
C PHE A 52 -0.67 -19.85 -13.04
N ALA A 53 -1.60 -19.53 -13.95
CA ALA A 53 -2.97 -20.05 -13.93
C ALA A 53 -3.15 -21.00 -15.11
N GLU A 54 -3.70 -22.18 -14.86
CA GLU A 54 -4.17 -23.09 -15.88
C GLU A 54 -5.68 -22.94 -16.05
N PHE A 55 -6.11 -22.69 -17.28
CA PHE A 55 -7.51 -22.63 -17.67
C PHE A 55 -7.95 -23.92 -18.36
N ALA A 56 -9.26 -24.20 -18.31
CA ALA A 56 -9.86 -25.33 -19.01
C ALA A 56 -9.63 -25.23 -20.53
N ASP A 57 -9.87 -24.03 -21.07
CA ASP A 57 -9.83 -23.75 -22.49
C ASP A 57 -8.81 -22.64 -22.83
N ALA A 58 -8.21 -22.73 -24.01
CA ALA A 58 -7.28 -21.71 -24.50
C ALA A 58 -7.99 -20.38 -24.85
N GLU A 59 -9.30 -20.43 -25.13
CA GLU A 59 -10.12 -19.24 -25.38
C GLU A 59 -10.38 -18.44 -24.09
N ASP A 60 -10.59 -19.14 -22.96
CA ASP A 60 -10.69 -18.53 -21.64
C ASP A 60 -9.36 -17.89 -21.23
N ALA A 61 -8.25 -18.60 -21.45
CA ALA A 61 -6.91 -18.07 -21.24
C ALA A 61 -6.67 -16.78 -22.06
N ALA A 62 -7.08 -16.77 -23.33
CA ALA A 62 -6.96 -15.60 -24.20
C ALA A 62 -7.83 -14.42 -23.72
N SER A 63 -9.03 -14.72 -23.26
CA SER A 63 -9.92 -13.74 -22.66
C SER A 63 -9.34 -13.17 -21.37
N ALA A 64 -8.72 -14.00 -20.53
CA ALA A 64 -8.06 -13.58 -19.29
C ALA A 64 -6.88 -12.65 -19.59
N VAL A 65 -6.00 -13.01 -20.54
CA VAL A 65 -4.88 -12.14 -20.95
C VAL A 65 -5.39 -10.77 -21.42
N ARG A 66 -6.47 -10.74 -22.22
CA ARG A 66 -6.98 -9.50 -22.80
C ARG A 66 -7.74 -8.61 -21.80
N ASN A 67 -8.50 -9.20 -20.88
CA ASN A 67 -9.38 -8.46 -19.96
C ASN A 67 -8.73 -8.19 -18.60
N LEU A 68 -7.79 -9.04 -18.16
CA LEU A 68 -7.14 -8.93 -16.84
C LEU A 68 -5.73 -8.36 -16.91
N SER A 69 -5.12 -8.25 -18.10
CA SER A 69 -3.93 -7.42 -18.25
C SER A 69 -4.27 -5.96 -17.94
N ASP A 70 -3.41 -5.31 -17.17
CA ASP A 70 -3.55 -3.95 -16.66
C ASP A 70 -4.68 -3.75 -15.63
N TYR A 71 -5.26 -4.83 -15.11
CA TYR A 71 -6.27 -4.74 -14.05
C TYR A 71 -5.66 -4.17 -12.76
N GLU A 72 -6.23 -3.09 -12.23
CA GLU A 72 -5.72 -2.44 -11.02
C GLU A 72 -6.19 -3.19 -9.76
N LEU A 73 -5.24 -3.80 -9.06
CA LEU A 73 -5.46 -4.52 -7.81
C LEU A 73 -4.57 -3.91 -6.70
N MET A 74 -5.19 -3.36 -5.66
CA MET A 74 -4.49 -2.67 -4.56
C MET A 74 -3.48 -1.61 -5.03
N GLY A 75 -3.83 -0.85 -6.08
CA GLY A 75 -2.96 0.19 -6.65
C GLY A 75 -1.78 -0.34 -7.50
N ARG A 76 -1.80 -1.63 -7.87
CA ARG A 76 -0.86 -2.23 -8.82
C ARG A 76 -1.59 -2.83 -10.01
N LYS A 77 -1.08 -2.58 -11.21
CA LYS A 77 -1.61 -3.17 -12.44
C LYS A 77 -1.13 -4.60 -12.60
N LEU A 78 -2.03 -5.57 -12.62
CA LEU A 78 -1.69 -6.95 -12.91
C LEU A 78 -1.21 -7.07 -14.35
N ARG A 79 -0.23 -7.94 -14.60
CA ARG A 79 0.23 -8.24 -15.95
C ARG A 79 -0.14 -9.68 -16.26
N VAL A 80 -0.98 -9.90 -17.26
CA VAL A 80 -1.38 -11.24 -17.68
C VAL A 80 -0.85 -11.50 -19.08
N ASP A 81 -0.12 -12.59 -19.28
CA ASP A 81 0.56 -12.93 -20.52
C ASP A 81 0.40 -14.44 -20.80
N TYR A 82 0.54 -14.88 -22.04
CA TYR A 82 0.49 -16.32 -22.34
C TYR A 82 1.78 -17.00 -21.87
N SER A 83 1.65 -18.15 -21.19
CA SER A 83 2.81 -18.96 -20.83
C SER A 83 3.18 -19.90 -21.99
N ASN A 84 4.46 -19.92 -22.38
CA ASN A 84 4.93 -20.65 -23.56
C ASN A 84 5.40 -22.09 -23.25
N GLU A 85 5.22 -22.61 -22.03
CA GLU A 85 5.62 -23.98 -21.71
C GLU A 85 4.41 -24.82 -21.28
N ASN A 86 4.10 -25.83 -22.10
CA ASN A 86 3.22 -26.92 -21.74
C ASN A 86 3.79 -27.66 -20.51
N GLY A 87 3.32 -27.29 -19.32
CA GLY A 87 3.25 -28.17 -18.16
C GLY A 87 4.50 -28.44 -17.31
N ALA A 88 5.64 -27.75 -17.47
CA ALA A 88 6.84 -28.14 -16.68
C ALA A 88 7.86 -27.03 -16.32
N GLY A 89 7.52 -25.74 -16.44
CA GLY A 89 8.48 -24.67 -16.18
C GLY A 89 7.95 -23.61 -15.22
N ASP A 90 8.49 -23.57 -13.99
CA ASP A 90 8.41 -22.39 -13.09
C ASP A 90 9.37 -21.31 -13.62
N LYS A 91 9.19 -20.90 -14.87
CA LYS A 91 10.09 -19.96 -15.55
C LYS A 91 9.25 -18.82 -16.11
N PRO A 92 9.51 -17.58 -15.68
CA PRO A 92 8.82 -16.43 -16.24
C PRO A 92 9.13 -16.30 -17.74
N PRO A 93 8.22 -15.73 -18.55
CA PRO A 93 8.48 -15.54 -19.98
C PRO A 93 9.70 -14.63 -20.19
N ALA A 94 10.45 -14.84 -21.29
CA ALA A 94 11.70 -14.11 -21.56
C ALA A 94 11.56 -12.58 -21.62
N ASN A 95 10.33 -12.07 -21.80
CA ASN A 95 10.00 -10.64 -21.80
C ASN A 95 9.49 -10.11 -20.45
N TYR A 96 9.45 -10.96 -19.41
CA TYR A 96 9.16 -10.54 -18.04
C TYR A 96 10.47 -10.19 -17.34
N THR A 97 10.77 -8.89 -17.32
CA THR A 97 11.69 -8.34 -16.32
C THR A 97 10.92 -8.30 -15.01
N ALA A 98 11.22 -9.24 -14.10
CA ALA A 98 10.75 -9.10 -12.74
C ALA A 98 11.15 -7.69 -12.26
N PRO A 99 10.25 -6.91 -11.62
CA PRO A 99 10.68 -5.68 -10.98
C PRO A 99 11.88 -6.04 -10.11
N PRO A 100 12.98 -5.26 -10.17
CA PRO A 100 14.17 -5.62 -9.45
C PRO A 100 13.77 -5.88 -7.99
N PRO A 101 14.26 -6.97 -7.36
CA PRO A 101 14.17 -7.04 -5.91
C PRO A 101 14.71 -5.70 -5.38
N PRO A 102 14.15 -5.11 -4.31
CA PRO A 102 14.75 -3.92 -3.74
C PRO A 102 16.23 -4.22 -3.54
N MET A 103 17.06 -3.52 -4.33
CA MET A 103 18.48 -3.75 -4.39
C MET A 103 19.04 -3.22 -3.08
N ASN A 104 19.07 -4.07 -2.08
CA ASN A 104 19.77 -3.81 -0.84
C ASN A 104 21.25 -3.95 -1.18
N GLY A 105 21.88 -2.84 -1.60
CA GLY A 105 23.31 -2.68 -1.35
C GLY A 105 23.53 -2.92 0.16
N GLN A 106 24.56 -3.60 0.63
CA GLN A 106 25.84 -4.02 0.11
C GLN A 106 26.21 -5.31 0.90
N GLY A 107 27.38 -5.90 0.63
CA GLY A 107 27.86 -7.07 1.37
C GLY A 107 27.90 -6.86 2.89
N GLN A 108 27.85 -7.99 3.61
CA GLN A 108 28.27 -8.19 5.01
C GLN A 108 27.86 -7.11 6.01
N ASP A 109 26.89 -7.39 6.89
CA ASP A 109 27.17 -8.00 8.20
C ASP A 109 25.83 -8.17 8.98
N MET A 110 25.86 -9.01 10.00
CA MET A 110 24.75 -9.29 10.90
C MET A 110 24.29 -8.02 11.64
N MET A 111 22.97 -7.75 11.70
CA MET A 111 22.29 -7.47 12.98
C MET A 111 20.77 -7.30 12.83
N SER A 112 20.08 -7.80 13.85
CA SER A 112 18.68 -7.63 14.23
C SER A 112 18.12 -6.19 14.13
N GLN A 113 16.79 -6.06 14.31
CA GLN A 113 15.99 -4.83 14.59
C GLN A 113 15.34 -4.18 13.36
N SER A 114 14.15 -3.56 13.37
CA SER A 114 13.11 -3.26 14.37
C SER A 114 11.89 -2.72 13.61
N SER A 115 10.73 -2.69 14.25
CA SER A 115 9.42 -2.23 13.81
C SER A 115 9.33 -0.72 13.49
N ALA A 116 10.36 -0.10 12.91
CA ALA A 116 10.44 1.35 12.75
C ALA A 116 9.71 1.83 11.47
N LEU A 117 8.79 2.79 11.65
CA LEU A 117 8.16 3.53 10.57
C LEU A 117 9.22 4.26 9.70
N PRO A 118 8.96 4.46 8.40
CA PRO A 118 9.86 5.21 7.53
C PRO A 118 10.05 6.64 8.05
N PRO A 119 11.25 7.25 7.85
CA PRO A 119 11.53 8.59 8.34
C PRO A 119 10.59 9.62 7.68
N LEU A 120 10.05 10.52 8.50
CA LEU A 120 9.18 11.60 8.04
C LEU A 120 9.93 12.53 7.08
N PRO A 121 9.24 13.14 6.10
CA PRO A 121 9.84 14.11 5.19
C PRO A 121 10.43 15.28 5.98
N ALA A 122 11.60 15.76 5.54
CA ALA A 122 12.26 16.92 6.14
C ALA A 122 11.31 18.12 6.15
N GLY A 123 11.10 18.73 7.32
CA GLY A 123 10.22 19.88 7.49
C GLY A 123 10.67 21.06 6.63
N ALA A 124 9.73 21.85 6.14
CA ALA A 124 10.04 23.10 5.46
C ALA A 124 10.63 24.11 6.46
N ASP A 125 11.66 24.84 6.05
CA ASP A 125 12.29 25.89 6.86
C ASP A 125 11.27 27.02 7.13
N LEU A 126 11.11 27.36 8.41
CA LEU A 126 10.18 28.39 8.87
C LEU A 126 10.86 29.77 8.82
N PRO A 127 10.18 30.83 8.34
CA PRO A 127 10.73 32.18 8.42
C PRO A 127 10.98 32.59 9.88
N PRO A 128 11.98 33.44 10.16
CA PRO A 128 12.50 33.70 11.51
C PRO A 128 11.51 34.37 12.48
N ASP A 129 10.38 34.85 11.98
CA ASP A 129 9.33 35.52 12.77
C ASP A 129 8.18 34.58 13.14
N LEU A 130 8.19 33.33 12.67
CA LEU A 130 7.06 32.42 12.75
C LEU A 130 7.38 31.19 13.60
N THR A 131 6.75 31.11 14.77
CA THR A 131 6.78 29.92 15.62
C THR A 131 6.06 28.77 14.93
N CYS A 132 6.58 27.54 15.10
CA CYS A 132 5.99 26.31 14.55
C CYS A 132 4.47 26.16 14.77
N PRO A 133 3.87 26.43 15.96
CA PRO A 133 2.41 26.38 16.13
C PRO A 133 1.66 27.43 15.30
N ASP A 134 2.24 28.62 15.12
CA ASP A 134 1.62 29.72 14.38
C ASP A 134 1.60 29.43 12.87
N ALA A 135 2.69 28.85 12.35
CA ALA A 135 2.79 28.40 10.97
C ALA A 135 1.80 27.28 10.62
N ILE A 136 1.63 26.33 11.52
CA ILE A 136 0.66 25.23 11.37
C ILE A 136 -0.76 25.81 11.41
N SER A 137 -1.06 26.69 12.36
CA SER A 137 -2.36 27.36 12.47
C SER A 137 -2.69 28.16 11.20
N LYS A 138 -1.76 28.99 10.72
CA LYS A 138 -1.92 29.79 9.50
C LYS A 138 -2.16 28.91 8.29
N THR A 139 -1.45 27.80 8.16
CA THR A 139 -1.66 26.84 7.06
C THR A 139 -3.04 26.20 7.14
N LEU A 140 -3.47 25.76 8.33
CA LEU A 140 -4.79 25.14 8.52
C LEU A 140 -5.95 26.12 8.29
N HIS A 141 -5.77 27.40 8.62
CA HIS A 141 -6.73 28.46 8.32
C HIS A 141 -6.85 28.75 6.81
N THR A 142 -5.83 28.43 6.00
CA THR A 142 -5.90 28.58 4.54
C THR A 142 -6.55 27.39 3.84
N LEU A 143 -6.76 26.27 4.54
CA LEU A 143 -7.39 25.09 3.97
C LEU A 143 -8.93 25.19 4.02
N PRO A 144 -9.63 24.77 2.95
CA PRO A 144 -11.08 24.74 2.95
C PRO A 144 -11.63 23.67 3.91
N PRO A 145 -12.83 23.87 4.49
CA PRO A 145 -13.46 22.94 5.43
C PRO A 145 -13.53 21.46 4.99
N PRO A 146 -13.78 21.09 3.71
CA PRO A 146 -13.73 19.70 3.28
C PRO A 146 -12.35 19.05 3.45
N GLN A 147 -11.27 19.82 3.30
CA GLN A 147 -9.91 19.29 3.43
C GLN A 147 -9.51 19.09 4.90
N LEU A 148 -10.01 19.96 5.79
CA LEU A 148 -9.89 19.80 7.24
C LEU A 148 -10.66 18.55 7.73
N LEU A 149 -11.86 18.31 7.19
CA LEU A 149 -12.64 17.11 7.47
C LEU A 149 -11.96 15.84 6.96
N ASP A 150 -11.35 15.88 5.78
CA ASP A 150 -10.59 14.74 5.25
C ASP A 150 -9.42 14.38 6.16
N LEU A 151 -8.68 15.38 6.66
CA LEU A 151 -7.58 15.18 7.61
C LEU A 151 -8.04 14.47 8.89
N ILE A 152 -9.18 14.88 9.44
CA ILE A 152 -9.78 14.22 10.62
C ILE A 152 -10.26 12.81 10.28
N SER A 153 -10.87 12.63 9.10
CA SER A 153 -11.37 11.33 8.63
C SER A 153 -10.24 10.32 8.43
N GLN A 154 -9.14 10.75 7.82
CA GLN A 154 -7.93 9.95 7.64
C GLN A 154 -7.35 9.52 8.99
N MET A 155 -7.24 10.45 9.96
CA MET A 155 -6.75 10.08 11.28
C MET A 155 -7.70 9.12 12.00
N LYS A 156 -9.00 9.36 11.91
CA LYS A 156 -10.02 8.46 12.48
C LYS A 156 -9.93 7.06 11.85
N GLY A 157 -9.76 6.97 10.53
CA GLY A 157 -9.55 5.72 9.82
C GLY A 157 -8.30 4.98 10.29
N LEU A 158 -7.19 5.71 10.49
CA LEU A 158 -5.94 5.14 10.98
C LEU A 158 -6.09 4.59 12.41
N VAL A 159 -6.75 5.33 13.31
CA VAL A 159 -6.99 4.89 14.69
C VAL A 159 -7.92 3.67 14.74
N LEU A 160 -8.95 3.64 13.90
CA LEU A 160 -9.90 2.52 13.83
C LEU A 160 -9.27 1.25 13.24
N SER A 161 -8.38 1.40 12.26
CA SER A 161 -7.72 0.27 11.62
C SER A 161 -6.55 -0.26 12.43
N ASP A 162 -5.70 0.62 12.95
CA ASP A 162 -4.45 0.26 13.63
C ASP A 162 -4.11 1.25 14.76
N PRO A 163 -4.65 1.04 15.98
CA PRO A 163 -4.46 1.95 17.10
C PRO A 163 -2.99 2.06 17.55
N ASN A 164 -2.22 0.97 17.46
CA ASN A 164 -0.79 0.97 17.81
C ASN A 164 0.01 1.86 16.87
N ARG A 165 -0.28 1.80 15.56
CA ARG A 165 0.39 2.60 14.54
C ARG A 165 0.00 4.07 14.62
N ALA A 166 -1.26 4.36 14.92
CA ALA A 166 -1.72 5.73 15.18
C ALA A 166 -1.04 6.33 16.42
N THR A 167 -0.89 5.54 17.49
CA THR A 167 -0.21 5.97 18.72
C THR A 167 1.28 6.26 18.45
N GLU A 168 1.96 5.36 17.73
CA GLU A 168 3.36 5.55 17.33
C GLU A 168 3.54 6.79 16.43
N LEU A 169 2.62 7.00 15.47
CA LEU A 169 2.66 8.18 14.59
C LEU A 169 2.44 9.48 15.37
N MET A 170 1.48 9.52 16.29
CA MET A 170 1.25 10.69 17.16
C MET A 170 2.45 10.95 18.08
N ARG A 171 3.12 9.90 18.53
CA ARG A 171 4.31 9.99 19.39
C ARG A 171 5.55 10.47 18.62
N GLN A 172 5.69 10.09 17.35
CA GLN A 172 6.76 10.53 16.47
C GLN A 172 6.52 11.93 15.88
N ALA A 173 5.25 12.34 15.72
CA ALA A 173 4.85 13.61 15.11
C ALA A 173 3.85 14.38 15.98
N PRO A 174 4.31 15.04 17.06
CA PRO A 174 3.43 15.84 17.93
C PRO A 174 2.71 16.99 17.19
N GLN A 175 3.29 17.50 16.10
CA GLN A 175 2.69 18.50 15.22
C GLN A 175 1.40 18.01 14.53
N LEU A 176 1.29 16.70 14.29
CA LEU A 176 0.10 16.10 13.66
C LEU A 176 -1.07 16.10 14.65
N ALA A 177 -0.82 15.79 15.91
CA ALA A 177 -1.82 15.90 16.98
C ALA A 177 -2.32 17.34 17.12
N PHE A 178 -1.41 18.33 17.11
CA PHE A 178 -1.77 19.75 17.14
C PHE A 178 -2.61 20.16 15.92
N ALA A 179 -2.25 19.69 14.72
CA ALA A 179 -2.99 20.01 13.50
C ALA A 179 -4.41 19.44 13.48
N ILE A 180 -4.58 18.19 13.92
CA ILE A 180 -5.91 17.57 14.05
C ILE A 180 -6.75 18.33 15.07
N PHE A 181 -6.17 18.69 16.20
CA PHE A 181 -6.87 19.41 17.24
C PHE A 181 -7.31 20.81 16.77
N GLN A 182 -6.40 21.55 16.13
CA GLN A 182 -6.71 22.85 15.52
C GLN A 182 -7.80 22.73 14.44
N ALA A 183 -7.77 21.68 13.62
CA ALA A 183 -8.81 21.42 12.63
C ALA A 183 -10.19 21.17 13.27
N LEU A 184 -10.23 20.45 14.40
CA LEU A 184 -11.46 20.18 15.14
C LEU A 184 -12.05 21.45 15.79
N LEU A 185 -11.19 22.36 16.28
CA LEU A 185 -11.60 23.69 16.76
C LEU A 185 -12.16 24.55 15.62
N LEU A 186 -11.47 24.58 14.46
CA LEU A 186 -11.89 25.33 13.28
C LEU A 186 -13.26 24.89 12.74
N LEU A 187 -13.54 23.59 12.83
CA LEU A 187 -14.83 23.02 12.42
C LEU A 187 -15.91 23.15 13.50
N GLY A 188 -15.59 23.73 14.67
CA GLY A 188 -16.51 23.88 15.79
C GLY A 188 -16.97 22.56 16.41
N LEU A 189 -16.24 21.47 16.16
CA LEU A 189 -16.54 20.14 16.68
C LEU A 189 -16.05 19.93 18.12
N ILE A 190 -15.14 20.80 18.57
CA ILE A 190 -14.57 20.80 19.92
C ILE A 190 -14.59 22.23 20.46
N ASP A 191 -15.03 22.37 21.71
CA ASP A 191 -15.02 23.65 22.44
C ASP A 191 -13.62 24.01 22.94
N GLN A 192 -13.28 25.30 22.85
CA GLN A 192 -12.01 25.85 23.35
C GLN A 192 -11.82 25.60 24.86
N SER A 193 -12.89 25.32 25.60
CA SER A 193 -12.82 25.02 27.04
C SER A 193 -12.14 23.67 27.34
N LEU A 194 -12.08 22.74 26.38
CA LEU A 194 -11.37 21.47 26.54
C LEU A 194 -9.84 21.65 26.45
N LEU A 195 -9.35 22.67 25.74
CA LEU A 195 -7.91 23.00 25.64
C LEU A 195 -7.27 23.18 27.01
N THR A 196 -7.97 23.90 27.91
CA THR A 196 -7.46 24.20 29.24
C THR A 196 -7.28 22.92 30.07
N SER A 197 -8.17 21.93 29.91
CA SER A 197 -8.10 20.67 30.67
C SER A 197 -7.01 19.71 30.18
N VAL A 198 -6.73 19.65 28.87
CA VAL A 198 -5.66 18.78 28.33
C VAL A 198 -4.25 19.34 28.56
N VAL A 199 -4.09 20.67 28.52
CA VAL A 199 -2.81 21.32 28.85
C VAL A 199 -2.46 21.15 30.33
N ASP A 200 -3.45 21.19 31.23
CA ASP A 200 -3.24 20.95 32.67
C ASP A 200 -2.80 19.50 32.94
N THR A 201 -3.34 18.52 32.19
CA THR A 201 -2.97 17.10 32.32
C THR A 201 -1.59 16.76 31.74
N THR A 202 -1.07 17.59 30.82
CA THR A 202 0.27 17.42 30.23
C THR A 202 1.37 18.25 30.89
N SER A 203 1.00 19.13 31.84
CA SER A 203 1.95 19.80 32.75
C SER A 203 2.26 18.92 33.96
N ILE A 204 2.94 17.79 33.73
CA ILE A 204 3.57 17.02 34.81
C ILE A 204 5.02 17.53 34.95
N PRO A 205 5.49 17.88 36.17
CA PRO A 205 6.81 18.49 36.41
C PRO A 205 8.01 17.60 36.07
#